data_AF-A0A377CCL8-F1
#
_entry.id   AF-A0A377CCL8-F1
#
_cell.length_a   1.000
_cell.length_b   1.000
_cell.length_c   1.000
_cell.angle_alpha   90.00
_cell.angle_beta   90.00
_cell.angle_gamma   90.00
#
_symmetry.space_group_name_H-M   'P 1'
#
loop_
_entity.id
_entity.type
_entity.pdbx_description
1 polymer ?
#
loop_
_entity_poly.entity_id
_entity_poly.type
_entity_poly.pdbx_seq_one_letter_code
_entity_poly.pdbx_strand_id
1 'polypeptide(L)'
;MWRFYSRSSIRFARCDCIEGTLCEHIVLAVQAFVEAKAQQAEFNHLIWQMRSEHVTSSDDPFASEEGQTCRQYVQQLSQALWLGGISQPLIHYEAAFSRAQQAAERCNWRWVSESLRQLRASVDAFHARASHYHAGECLCQLAALNSRLNCAHEMAQRDSVGEIPPMPWRTVVGAGIAGEAKLDHLRLVSLGMRCWQDIEHYGLRIWFTDPDTGSILPPFAQLAAKVNRKTHRQLRVGCLVFRLAHWRAGKLFHKQQNAVPMASCC
;
A
#
# COMPACT_ATOMS: atom_id res chain seq x y z
N MET A 1 13.13 15.34 1.21
CA MET A 1 13.64 14.95 2.55
C MET A 1 14.44 16.11 3.13
N TRP A 2 14.73 16.13 4.43
CA TRP A 2 15.52 17.19 5.08
C TRP A 2 16.64 16.60 5.92
N ARG A 3 17.75 17.34 6.05
CA ARG A 3 18.96 16.92 6.76
C ARG A 3 19.44 18.05 7.67
N PHE A 4 19.74 17.71 8.93
CA PHE A 4 20.26 18.64 9.93
C PHE A 4 21.70 18.25 10.28
N TYR A 5 22.68 19.05 9.83
CA TYR A 5 24.10 18.78 10.06
C TYR A 5 24.63 19.35 11.38
N SER A 6 23.84 20.18 12.08
CA SER A 6 24.18 20.72 13.39
C SER A 6 22.94 20.73 14.29
N ARG A 7 23.13 20.38 15.56
CA ARG A 7 22.07 20.39 16.60
C ARG A 7 21.73 21.79 17.11
N SER A 8 22.65 22.74 16.96
CA SER A 8 22.56 24.08 17.57
C SER A 8 22.35 25.21 16.57
N SER A 9 22.31 24.91 15.26
CA SER A 9 22.18 25.95 14.23
C SER A 9 21.36 25.48 13.03
N ILE A 10 20.23 26.14 12.82
CA ILE A 10 19.32 25.92 11.69
C ILE A 10 19.92 26.33 10.34
N ARG A 11 20.97 27.17 10.34
CA ARG A 11 21.68 27.59 9.12
C ARG A 11 22.30 26.42 8.36
N PHE A 12 22.56 25.31 9.04
CA PHE A 12 23.09 24.08 8.45
C PHE A 12 22.00 23.06 8.12
N ALA A 13 20.72 23.44 8.16
CA ALA A 13 19.63 22.59 7.70
C ALA A 13 19.51 22.65 6.17
N ARG A 14 19.28 21.51 5.54
CA ARG A 14 19.04 21.37 4.10
C ARG A 14 17.70 20.68 3.87
N CYS A 15 16.97 21.14 2.85
CA CYS A 15 15.74 20.51 2.39
C CYS A 15 15.88 20.19 0.90
N ASP A 16 15.34 19.07 0.45
CA ASP A 16 15.32 18.70 -0.97
C ASP A 16 14.21 19.43 -1.76
N CYS A 17 13.60 20.48 -1.18
CA CYS A 17 12.67 21.34 -1.92
C CYS A 17 13.41 22.23 -2.92
N ILE A 18 12.68 22.94 -3.78
CA ILE A 18 13.25 23.80 -4.82
C ILE A 18 14.10 24.95 -4.26
N GLU A 19 13.77 25.45 -3.07
CA GLU A 19 14.52 26.52 -2.40
C GLU A 19 15.83 26.01 -1.76
N GLY A 20 15.93 24.71 -1.47
CA GLY A 20 17.13 24.03 -1.00
C GLY A 20 17.59 24.37 0.43
N THR A 21 17.28 25.56 0.95
CA THR A 21 17.82 26.07 2.22
C THR A 21 16.83 26.99 2.95
N LEU A 22 16.64 26.80 4.26
CA LEU A 22 15.81 27.64 5.14
C LEU A 22 14.36 27.89 4.67
N CYS A 23 13.77 26.93 3.97
CA CYS A 23 12.36 26.96 3.55
C CYS A 23 11.38 26.64 4.70
N GLU A 24 10.09 26.86 4.46
CA GLU A 24 8.99 26.52 5.38
C GLU A 24 9.02 25.07 5.89
N HIS A 25 9.43 24.13 5.04
CA HIS A 25 9.58 22.72 5.44
C HIS A 25 10.58 22.51 6.59
N ILE A 26 11.65 23.32 6.66
CA ILE A 26 12.61 23.23 7.76
C ILE A 26 11.97 23.73 9.06
N VAL A 27 11.14 24.77 8.99
CA VAL A 27 10.41 25.28 10.15
C VAL A 27 9.44 24.22 10.68
N LEU A 28 8.66 23.60 9.80
CA LEU A 28 7.76 22.49 10.16
C LEU A 28 8.52 21.30 10.76
N ALA A 29 9.68 20.94 10.20
CA ALA A 29 10.50 19.85 10.71
C ALA A 29 11.06 20.16 12.12
N VAL A 30 11.51 21.39 12.37
CA VAL A 30 11.99 21.80 13.70
C VAL A 30 10.85 21.77 14.72
N GLN A 31 9.67 22.27 14.36
CA GLN A 31 8.50 22.21 15.22
C GLN A 31 8.14 20.76 15.58
N ALA A 32 8.14 19.87 14.59
CA ALA A 32 7.94 18.45 14.81
C ALA A 32 8.95 17.85 15.80
N PHE A 33 10.24 18.20 15.71
CA PHE A 33 11.27 17.74 16.65
C PHE A 33 11.11 18.29 18.07
N VAL A 34 10.69 19.55 18.21
CA VAL A 34 10.44 20.17 19.52
C VAL A 34 9.28 19.45 20.21
N GLU A 35 8.19 19.22 19.49
CA GLU A 35 7.04 18.49 20.02
C GLU A 35 7.39 17.02 20.32
N ALA A 36 8.18 16.37 19.47
CA ALA A 36 8.67 15.01 19.71
C ALA A 36 9.44 14.89 21.03
N LYS A 37 10.39 15.82 21.26
CA LYS A 37 11.24 15.84 22.45
C LYS A 37 10.44 16.10 23.73
N ALA A 38 9.37 16.90 23.65
CA ALA A 38 8.49 17.15 24.78
C ALA A 38 7.71 15.89 25.22
N GLN A 39 7.53 14.93 24.32
CA GLN A 39 6.73 13.72 24.58
C GLN A 39 7.58 12.55 25.06
N GLN A 40 8.72 12.28 24.39
CA GLN A 40 9.63 11.18 24.73
C GLN A 40 11.08 11.58 24.47
N ALA A 41 11.98 11.22 25.39
CA ALA A 41 13.40 11.55 25.29
C ALA A 41 14.12 10.83 24.14
N GLU A 42 13.64 9.64 23.75
CA GLU A 42 14.17 8.84 22.65
C GLU A 42 13.02 8.33 21.78
N PHE A 43 13.05 8.66 20.48
CA PHE A 43 12.11 8.15 19.48
C PHE A 43 12.88 7.72 18.23
N ASN A 44 12.52 6.57 17.66
CA ASN A 44 13.09 6.09 16.40
C ASN A 44 12.37 6.67 15.17
N HIS A 45 11.08 6.95 15.30
CA HIS A 45 10.25 7.51 14.24
C HIS A 45 9.02 8.20 14.86
N LEU A 46 8.67 9.39 14.36
CA LEU A 46 7.45 10.12 14.74
C LEU A 46 6.73 10.59 13.49
N ILE A 47 5.41 10.35 13.44
CA ILE A 47 4.54 11.00 12.46
C ILE A 47 3.94 12.23 13.12
N TRP A 48 4.45 13.40 12.75
CA TRP A 48 3.96 14.68 13.25
C TRP A 48 2.80 15.19 12.38
N GLN A 49 1.70 15.60 13.02
CA GLN A 49 0.52 16.15 12.35
C GLN A 49 0.20 17.53 12.90
N MET A 50 -0.05 18.49 12.01
CA MET A 50 -0.57 19.79 12.39
C MET A 50 -2.03 19.63 12.84
N ARG A 51 -2.28 19.83 14.14
CA ARG A 51 -3.64 19.95 14.67
C ARG A 51 -4.15 21.35 14.32
N SER A 52 -5.23 21.44 13.55
CA SER A 52 -5.95 22.71 13.39
C SER A 52 -6.75 22.98 14.65
N GLU A 53 -6.66 24.20 15.20
CA GLU A 53 -7.47 24.65 16.35
C GLU A 53 -8.99 24.62 16.09
N HIS A 54 -9.41 24.39 14.84
CA HIS A 54 -10.82 24.27 14.46
C HIS A 54 -11.39 22.84 14.48
N VAL A 55 -10.66 21.85 15.01
CA VAL A 55 -11.23 20.51 15.23
C VAL A 55 -11.95 20.49 16.58
N THR A 56 -13.12 21.12 16.63
CA THR A 56 -14.08 20.93 17.72
C THR A 56 -14.63 19.51 17.64
N SER A 57 -14.44 18.71 18.70
CA SER A 57 -15.35 17.65 19.16
C SER A 57 -15.93 16.68 18.10
N SER A 58 -15.54 15.40 18.17
CA SER A 58 -16.19 14.26 17.47
C SER A 58 -15.80 14.01 16.01
N ASP A 59 -14.50 13.85 15.75
CA ASP A 59 -14.00 13.30 14.47
C ASP A 59 -13.43 11.88 14.65
N ASP A 60 -13.95 11.13 15.63
CA ASP A 60 -13.67 9.69 15.74
C ASP A 60 -14.43 8.97 14.62
N PRO A 61 -13.74 8.51 13.57
CA PRO A 61 -14.38 7.85 12.44
C PRO A 61 -15.05 6.54 12.86
N PHE A 62 -14.64 5.94 13.98
CA PHE A 62 -15.21 4.70 14.52
C PHE A 62 -16.44 4.96 15.39
N ALA A 63 -16.66 6.20 15.84
CA ALA A 63 -17.90 6.62 16.50
C ALA A 63 -18.99 7.01 15.50
N SER A 64 -18.64 7.28 14.24
CA SER A 64 -19.60 7.50 13.17
C SER A 64 -20.41 6.23 12.85
N GLU A 65 -21.67 6.39 12.47
CA GLU A 65 -22.53 5.27 12.06
C GLU A 65 -21.90 4.48 10.90
N GLU A 66 -21.27 5.18 9.95
CA GLU A 66 -20.62 4.59 8.78
C GLU A 66 -19.42 3.72 9.17
N GLY A 67 -18.53 4.24 10.02
CA GLY A 67 -17.35 3.50 10.48
C GLY A 67 -17.70 2.34 11.40
N GLN A 68 -18.71 2.50 12.25
CA GLN A 68 -19.20 1.42 13.10
C GLN A 68 -19.85 0.31 12.26
N THR A 69 -20.64 0.67 11.26
CA THR A 69 -21.22 -0.26 10.28
C THR A 69 -20.14 -1.01 9.51
N CYS A 70 -19.11 -0.31 9.00
CA CYS A 70 -17.99 -0.94 8.32
C CYS A 70 -17.28 -1.96 9.21
N ARG A 71 -17.01 -1.60 10.47
CA ARG A 71 -16.36 -2.50 11.43
C ARG A 71 -17.21 -3.74 11.70
N GLN A 72 -18.52 -3.57 11.90
CA GLN A 72 -19.44 -4.68 12.12
C GLN A 72 -19.48 -5.64 10.91
N TYR A 73 -19.56 -5.13 9.68
CA TYR A 73 -19.56 -5.99 8.49
C TYR A 73 -18.25 -6.75 8.32
N VAL A 74 -17.10 -6.11 8.58
CA VAL A 74 -15.80 -6.80 8.51
C VAL A 74 -15.70 -7.89 9.59
N GLN A 75 -16.16 -7.61 10.81
CA GLN A 75 -16.18 -8.60 11.90
C GLN A 75 -17.10 -9.77 11.59
N GLN A 76 -18.30 -9.52 11.08
CA GLN A 76 -19.25 -10.55 10.67
C GLN A 76 -18.67 -11.43 9.55
N LEU A 77 -18.06 -10.81 8.53
CA LEU A 77 -17.37 -11.55 7.47
C LEU A 77 -16.23 -12.41 8.04
N SER A 78 -15.41 -11.84 8.91
CA SER A 78 -14.29 -12.56 9.52
C SER A 78 -14.76 -13.75 10.34
N GLN A 79 -15.82 -13.58 11.12
CA GLN A 79 -16.40 -14.66 11.91
C GLN A 79 -17.01 -15.74 11.02
N ALA A 80 -17.72 -15.35 9.95
CA ALA A 80 -18.29 -16.29 8.99
C ALA A 80 -17.21 -17.13 8.29
N LEU A 81 -16.09 -16.51 7.90
CA LEU A 81 -14.94 -17.20 7.31
C LEU A 81 -14.24 -18.11 8.33
N TRP A 82 -14.11 -17.67 9.58
CA TRP A 82 -13.47 -18.45 10.65
C TRP A 82 -14.28 -19.69 11.03
N LEU A 83 -15.59 -19.54 11.21
CA LEU A 83 -16.47 -20.64 11.63
C LEU A 83 -16.83 -21.56 10.46
N GLY A 84 -17.12 -21.00 9.28
CA GLY A 84 -17.54 -21.78 8.13
C GLY A 84 -16.38 -22.41 7.36
N GLY A 85 -15.20 -21.79 7.42
CA GLY A 85 -14.03 -22.18 6.64
C GLY A 85 -14.14 -21.79 5.16
N ILE A 86 -13.01 -21.48 4.53
CA ILE A 86 -12.95 -21.12 3.10
C ILE A 86 -13.25 -22.28 2.14
N SER A 87 -13.48 -23.50 2.66
CA SER A 87 -13.93 -24.64 1.87
C SER A 87 -15.38 -24.52 1.41
N GLN A 88 -16.18 -23.69 2.08
CA GLN A 88 -17.58 -23.47 1.68
C GLN A 88 -17.65 -22.73 0.35
N PRO A 89 -18.65 -23.03 -0.51
CA PRO A 89 -18.80 -22.33 -1.78
C PRO A 89 -18.92 -20.82 -1.59
N LEU A 90 -18.18 -20.06 -2.39
CA LEU A 90 -18.05 -18.60 -2.32
C LEU A 90 -19.39 -17.84 -2.29
N ILE A 91 -20.44 -18.41 -2.89
CA ILE A 91 -21.81 -17.87 -2.87
C ILE A 91 -22.31 -17.61 -1.43
N HIS A 92 -21.83 -18.37 -0.44
CA HIS A 92 -22.17 -18.16 0.98
C HIS A 92 -21.59 -16.85 1.54
N TYR A 93 -20.47 -16.38 1.00
CA TYR A 93 -19.76 -15.20 1.49
C TYR A 93 -19.92 -13.98 0.60
N GLU A 94 -20.48 -14.12 -0.61
CA GLU A 94 -20.52 -13.08 -1.63
C GLU A 94 -21.22 -11.80 -1.17
N ALA A 95 -22.36 -11.95 -0.48
CA ALA A 95 -23.09 -10.82 0.07
C ALA A 95 -22.31 -10.14 1.21
N ALA A 96 -21.62 -10.92 2.06
CA ALA A 96 -20.84 -10.40 3.16
C ALA A 96 -19.60 -9.62 2.68
N PHE A 97 -18.87 -10.16 1.69
CA PHE A 97 -17.78 -9.45 1.02
C PHE A 97 -18.26 -8.13 0.39
N SER A 98 -19.36 -8.17 -0.37
CA SER A 98 -19.91 -7.00 -1.04
C SER A 98 -20.30 -5.89 -0.03
N ARG A 99 -20.97 -6.25 1.07
CA ARG A 99 -21.35 -5.28 2.11
C ARG A 99 -20.12 -4.67 2.80
N ALA A 100 -19.16 -5.49 3.20
CA ALA A 100 -17.94 -5.01 3.85
C ALA A 100 -17.13 -4.09 2.93
N GLN A 101 -17.02 -4.44 1.65
CA GLN A 101 -16.28 -3.65 0.68
C GLN A 101 -16.95 -2.29 0.38
N GLN A 102 -18.27 -2.29 0.17
CA GLN A 102 -19.03 -1.05 -0.02
C GLN A 102 -18.96 -0.12 1.21
N ALA A 103 -19.01 -0.67 2.42
CA ALA A 103 -18.88 0.12 3.63
C ALA A 103 -17.47 0.74 3.77
N ALA A 104 -16.42 -0.03 3.46
CA ALA A 104 -15.05 0.48 3.48
C ALA A 104 -14.81 1.59 2.44
N GLU A 105 -15.43 1.47 1.26
CA GLU A 105 -15.38 2.48 0.20
C GLU A 105 -16.12 3.77 0.60
N ARG A 106 -17.29 3.68 1.24
CA ARG A 106 -18.02 4.84 1.77
C ARG A 106 -17.23 5.59 2.84
N CYS A 107 -16.55 4.86 3.72
CA CYS A 107 -15.65 5.45 4.72
C CYS A 107 -14.35 6.02 4.12
N ASN A 108 -14.12 5.82 2.81
CA ASN A 108 -12.86 6.12 2.13
C ASN A 108 -11.63 5.48 2.82
N TRP A 109 -11.79 4.27 3.36
CA TRP A 109 -10.72 3.53 4.05
C TRP A 109 -9.97 2.64 3.05
N ARG A 110 -8.98 3.23 2.38
CA ARG A 110 -8.30 2.59 1.25
C ARG A 110 -7.64 1.25 1.60
N TRP A 111 -6.97 1.17 2.74
CA TRP A 111 -6.28 -0.07 3.15
C TRP A 111 -7.23 -1.18 3.58
N VAL A 112 -8.41 -0.82 4.07
CA VAL A 112 -9.46 -1.77 4.44
C VAL A 112 -10.10 -2.35 3.18
N SER A 113 -10.50 -1.49 2.24
CA SER A 113 -11.04 -1.90 0.94
C SER A 113 -10.06 -2.80 0.17
N GLU A 114 -8.78 -2.42 0.13
CA GLU A 114 -7.75 -3.21 -0.56
C GLU A 114 -7.49 -4.55 0.13
N SER A 115 -7.51 -4.60 1.47
CA SER A 115 -7.33 -5.85 2.21
C SER A 115 -8.52 -6.81 2.02
N LEU A 116 -9.74 -6.27 1.93
CA LEU A 116 -10.94 -7.06 1.59
C LEU A 116 -10.84 -7.63 0.17
N ARG A 117 -10.38 -6.83 -0.80
CA ARG A 117 -10.15 -7.27 -2.17
C ARG A 117 -9.09 -8.37 -2.25
N GLN A 118 -7.98 -8.23 -1.51
CA GLN A 118 -6.92 -9.24 -1.43
C GLN A 118 -7.41 -10.53 -0.77
N LEU A 119 -8.15 -10.43 0.32
CA LEU A 119 -8.74 -11.59 0.99
C LEU A 119 -9.71 -12.33 0.07
N ARG A 120 -10.57 -11.61 -0.65
CA ARG A 120 -11.48 -12.19 -1.65
C ARG A 120 -10.71 -12.92 -2.74
N ALA A 121 -9.67 -12.30 -3.29
CA ALA A 121 -8.81 -12.92 -4.30
C ALA A 121 -8.13 -14.21 -3.79
N SER A 122 -7.72 -14.25 -2.52
CA SER A 122 -7.16 -15.47 -1.91
C SER A 122 -8.20 -16.60 -1.78
N VAL A 123 -9.45 -16.28 -1.45
CA VAL A 123 -10.54 -17.27 -1.42
C VAL A 123 -10.88 -17.76 -2.83
N ASP A 124 -10.91 -16.86 -3.81
CA ASP A 124 -11.13 -17.22 -5.22
C ASP A 124 -10.00 -18.13 -5.73
N ALA A 125 -8.74 -17.82 -5.40
CA ALA A 125 -7.57 -18.64 -5.74
C ALA A 125 -7.63 -20.03 -5.10
N PHE A 126 -8.14 -20.15 -3.87
CA PHE A 126 -8.39 -21.44 -3.23
C PHE A 126 -9.40 -22.28 -4.03
N HIS A 127 -10.55 -21.71 -4.39
CA HIS A 127 -11.59 -22.43 -5.15
C HIS A 127 -11.15 -22.78 -6.57
N ALA A 128 -10.38 -21.90 -7.22
CA ALA A 128 -9.79 -22.14 -8.52
C ALA A 128 -8.63 -23.16 -8.48
N ARG A 129 -8.23 -23.63 -7.29
CA ARG A 129 -7.06 -24.50 -7.07
C ARG A 129 -5.80 -23.89 -7.70
N ALA A 130 -5.64 -22.58 -7.57
CA ALA A 130 -4.57 -21.86 -8.22
C ALA A 130 -3.21 -22.24 -7.62
N SER A 131 -2.20 -22.40 -8.48
CA SER A 131 -0.84 -22.80 -8.10
C SER A 131 -0.13 -21.82 -7.15
N HIS A 132 -0.59 -20.57 -7.11
CA HIS A 132 -0.04 -19.51 -6.27
C HIS A 132 -0.79 -19.33 -4.94
N TYR A 133 -1.83 -20.14 -4.67
CA TYR A 133 -2.57 -20.07 -3.42
C TYR A 133 -1.70 -20.57 -2.24
N HIS A 134 -1.69 -19.79 -1.17
CA HIS A 134 -0.98 -20.11 0.06
C HIS A 134 -1.90 -19.88 1.28
N ALA A 135 -2.25 -20.97 1.99
CA ALA A 135 -3.18 -20.90 3.12
C ALA A 135 -2.69 -19.98 4.25
N GLY A 136 -1.38 -19.97 4.51
CA GLY A 136 -0.75 -19.05 5.46
C GLY A 136 -0.95 -17.59 5.09
N GLU A 137 -0.78 -17.22 3.80
CA GLU A 137 -1.00 -15.85 3.34
C GLU A 137 -2.47 -15.43 3.52
N CYS A 138 -3.42 -16.32 3.20
CA CYS A 138 -4.85 -16.06 3.38
C CYS A 138 -5.22 -15.83 4.87
N LEU A 139 -4.68 -16.66 5.76
CA LEU A 139 -4.88 -16.49 7.21
C LEU A 139 -4.26 -15.19 7.72
N CYS A 140 -3.04 -14.88 7.27
CA CYS A 140 -2.38 -13.62 7.61
C CYS A 140 -3.18 -12.40 7.12
N GLN A 141 -3.76 -12.45 5.93
CA GLN A 141 -4.63 -11.38 5.41
C GLN A 141 -5.87 -11.18 6.28
N LEU A 142 -6.54 -12.28 6.68
CA LEU A 142 -7.71 -12.22 7.56
C LEU A 142 -7.36 -11.63 8.93
N ALA A 143 -6.27 -12.11 9.55
CA ALA A 143 -5.80 -11.59 10.82
C ALA A 143 -5.40 -10.11 10.72
N ALA A 144 -4.60 -9.76 9.71
CA ALA A 144 -4.11 -8.40 9.51
C ALA A 144 -5.25 -7.39 9.27
N LEU A 145 -6.33 -7.78 8.57
CA LEU A 145 -7.49 -6.93 8.37
C LEU A 145 -8.16 -6.57 9.70
N ASN A 146 -8.41 -7.55 10.56
CA ASN A 146 -9.02 -7.33 11.87
C ASN A 146 -8.09 -6.55 12.80
N SER A 147 -6.81 -6.93 12.85
CA SER A 147 -5.80 -6.22 13.64
C SER A 147 -5.69 -4.76 13.19
N ARG A 148 -5.72 -4.47 11.89
CA ARG A 148 -5.66 -3.09 11.38
C ARG A 148 -6.82 -2.24 11.89
N LEU A 149 -8.05 -2.76 11.84
CA LEU A 149 -9.22 -2.02 12.34
C LEU A 149 -9.18 -1.82 13.85
N ASN A 150 -8.76 -2.83 14.61
CA ASN A 150 -8.60 -2.70 16.06
C ASN A 150 -7.50 -1.69 16.41
N CYS A 151 -6.33 -1.77 15.76
CA CYS A 151 -5.25 -0.81 15.94
C CYS A 151 -5.72 0.61 15.61
N ALA A 152 -6.42 0.81 14.48
CA ALA A 152 -6.92 2.12 14.10
C ALA A 152 -7.91 2.69 15.13
N HIS A 153 -8.78 1.85 15.69
CA HIS A 153 -9.70 2.25 16.76
C HIS A 153 -8.96 2.67 18.02
N GLU A 154 -7.97 1.89 18.47
CA GLU A 154 -7.12 2.24 19.61
C GLU A 154 -6.36 3.55 19.39
N MET A 155 -5.85 3.78 18.17
CA MET A 155 -5.19 5.05 17.82
C MET A 155 -6.18 6.23 17.88
N ALA A 156 -7.41 6.04 17.43
CA ALA A 156 -8.45 7.06 17.49
C ALA A 156 -8.89 7.37 18.93
N GLN A 157 -9.00 6.35 19.79
CA GLN A 157 -9.29 6.53 21.21
C GLN A 157 -8.18 7.28 21.95
N ARG A 158 -6.91 6.96 21.69
CA ARG A 158 -5.77 7.68 22.28
C ARG A 158 -5.78 9.15 21.87
N ASP A 159 -6.01 9.41 20.58
CA ASP A 159 -6.08 10.78 20.04
C ASP A 159 -7.26 11.57 20.66
N SER A 160 -8.40 10.92 20.93
CA SER A 160 -9.58 11.58 21.52
C SER A 160 -9.38 12.00 22.98
N VAL A 161 -8.56 11.27 23.75
CA VAL A 161 -8.18 11.65 25.13
C VAL A 161 -6.98 12.60 25.18
N GLY A 162 -6.50 13.06 24.02
CA GLY A 162 -5.39 14.00 23.89
C GLY A 162 -4.00 13.36 23.96
N GLU A 163 -3.91 12.04 24.07
CA GLU A 163 -2.65 11.31 23.92
C GLU A 163 -2.23 11.28 22.44
N ILE A 164 -0.94 11.34 22.16
CA ILE A 164 -0.44 11.33 20.79
C ILE A 164 -0.19 9.88 20.38
N PRO A 165 -0.96 9.32 19.42
CA PRO A 165 -0.78 7.94 19.01
C PRO A 165 0.56 7.75 18.28
N PRO A 166 1.20 6.57 18.38
CA PRO A 166 2.45 6.27 17.67
C PRO A 166 2.32 6.40 16.15
N MET A 167 1.10 6.19 15.63
CA MET A 167 0.74 6.52 14.26
C MET A 167 -0.72 6.99 14.19
N PRO A 168 -1.05 8.00 13.36
CA PRO A 168 -2.42 8.46 13.21
C PRO A 168 -3.34 7.38 12.66
N TRP A 169 -4.56 7.27 13.18
CA TRP A 169 -5.54 6.28 12.71
C TRP A 169 -5.81 6.40 11.20
N ARG A 170 -5.80 7.63 10.65
CA ARG A 170 -6.01 7.90 9.21
C ARG A 170 -4.99 7.16 8.36
N THR A 171 -3.75 7.10 8.81
CA THR A 171 -2.66 6.37 8.17
C THR A 171 -2.89 4.86 8.22
N VAL A 172 -3.40 4.34 9.34
CA VAL A 172 -3.64 2.90 9.56
C VAL A 172 -4.71 2.37 8.60
N VAL A 173 -5.79 3.13 8.37
CA VAL A 173 -6.90 2.73 7.46
C VAL A 173 -6.75 3.26 6.03
N GLY A 174 -5.83 4.20 5.81
CA GLY A 174 -5.58 4.83 4.52
C GLY A 174 -6.67 5.84 4.14
N ALA A 175 -7.19 6.57 5.12
CA ALA A 175 -8.18 7.61 4.90
C ALA A 175 -7.58 8.74 4.06
N GLY A 176 -8.24 9.09 2.95
CA GLY A 176 -7.79 10.16 2.05
C GLY A 176 -6.64 9.79 1.10
N ILE A 177 -6.23 8.52 1.07
CA ILE A 177 -5.19 8.05 0.14
C ILE A 177 -5.81 7.75 -1.22
N ALA A 178 -5.33 8.44 -2.26
CA ALA A 178 -5.74 8.17 -3.63
C ALA A 178 -5.36 6.72 -4.02
N GLY A 179 -6.28 6.03 -4.69
CA GLY A 179 -6.11 4.62 -5.04
C GLY A 179 -5.01 4.34 -6.07
N GLU A 180 -4.49 5.38 -6.70
CA GLU A 180 -3.39 5.36 -7.65
C GLU A 180 -2.42 6.50 -7.31
N ALA A 181 -1.13 6.16 -7.17
CA ALA A 181 -0.07 7.14 -7.01
C ALA A 181 0.82 7.11 -8.25
N LYS A 182 1.10 8.28 -8.83
CA LYS A 182 2.08 8.38 -9.93
C LYS A 182 3.45 7.98 -9.40
N LEU A 183 4.07 6.97 -10.02
CA LEU A 183 5.42 6.51 -9.69
C LEU A 183 6.52 7.42 -10.28
N ASP A 184 6.15 8.51 -10.94
CA ASP A 184 7.05 9.41 -11.69
C ASP A 184 8.23 9.94 -10.85
N HIS A 185 8.10 9.95 -9.52
CA HIS A 185 9.10 10.48 -8.59
C HIS A 185 9.68 9.44 -7.62
N LEU A 186 9.31 8.16 -7.75
CA LEU A 186 9.82 7.09 -6.88
C LEU A 186 10.95 6.34 -7.61
N ARG A 187 12.16 6.40 -7.05
CA ARG A 187 13.31 5.62 -7.54
C ARG A 187 13.22 4.18 -7.05
N LEU A 188 12.30 3.39 -7.59
CA LEU A 188 12.18 1.99 -7.19
C LEU A 188 13.16 1.09 -7.96
N VAL A 189 13.84 0.20 -7.24
CA VAL A 189 14.67 -0.86 -7.81
C VAL A 189 13.89 -2.17 -7.81
N SER A 190 13.83 -2.87 -8.94
CA SER A 190 13.22 -4.20 -9.01
C SER A 190 14.14 -5.24 -8.41
N LEU A 191 13.63 -6.02 -7.45
CA LEU A 191 14.35 -7.12 -6.80
C LEU A 191 14.19 -8.47 -7.51
N GLY A 192 13.31 -8.54 -8.51
CA GLY A 192 12.99 -9.77 -9.23
C GLY A 192 11.49 -9.97 -9.42
N MET A 193 11.13 -11.12 -10.00
CA MET A 193 9.76 -11.45 -10.34
C MET A 193 9.43 -12.93 -10.11
N ARG A 194 8.17 -13.22 -9.79
CA ARG A 194 7.61 -14.57 -9.77
C ARG A 194 6.42 -14.64 -10.72
N CYS A 195 6.51 -15.54 -11.68
CA CYS A 195 5.42 -15.86 -12.59
C CYS A 195 4.53 -16.93 -11.96
N TRP A 196 3.24 -16.83 -12.22
CA TRP A 196 2.29 -17.90 -11.94
C TRP A 196 1.33 -18.06 -13.12
N GLN A 197 0.74 -19.24 -13.23
CA GLN A 197 -0.19 -19.58 -14.28
C GLN A 197 -1.32 -20.42 -13.68
N ASP A 198 -2.54 -20.14 -14.12
CA ASP A 198 -3.69 -21.02 -14.00
C ASP A 198 -4.27 -21.34 -15.39
N ILE A 199 -5.44 -21.99 -15.45
CA ILE A 199 -6.07 -22.41 -16.70
C ILE A 199 -6.47 -21.22 -17.60
N GLU A 200 -6.76 -20.07 -16.98
CA GLU A 200 -7.32 -18.86 -17.62
C GLU A 200 -6.39 -17.64 -17.56
N HIS A 201 -5.43 -17.59 -16.65
CA HIS A 201 -4.63 -16.42 -16.33
C HIS A 201 -3.14 -16.74 -16.24
N TYR A 202 -2.36 -15.78 -16.71
CA TYR A 202 -0.94 -15.67 -16.42
C TYR A 202 -0.73 -14.41 -15.57
N GLY A 203 -0.03 -14.56 -14.45
CA GLY A 203 0.24 -13.45 -13.57
C GLY A 203 1.71 -13.29 -13.27
N LEU A 204 2.09 -12.05 -13.00
CA LEU A 204 3.44 -11.68 -12.60
C LEU A 204 3.40 -10.91 -11.29
N ARG A 205 4.21 -11.34 -10.32
CA ARG A 205 4.47 -10.60 -9.08
C ARG A 205 5.89 -10.05 -9.15
N ILE A 206 6.04 -8.73 -9.16
CA ILE A 206 7.34 -8.04 -9.14
C ILE A 206 7.53 -7.43 -7.76
N TRP A 207 8.73 -7.57 -7.20
CA TRP A 207 9.11 -6.90 -5.95
C TRP A 207 9.92 -5.65 -6.26
N PHE A 208 9.59 -4.58 -5.53
CA PHE A 208 10.31 -3.32 -5.60
C PHE A 208 10.87 -2.97 -4.23
N THR A 209 12.04 -2.35 -4.23
CA THR A 209 12.61 -1.71 -3.05
C THR A 209 12.89 -0.26 -3.33
N ASP A 210 12.69 0.57 -2.32
CA ASP A 210 13.23 1.92 -2.32
C ASP A 210 14.70 1.83 -1.84
N PRO A 211 15.69 2.19 -2.69
CA PRO A 211 17.11 2.09 -2.37
C PRO A 211 17.50 2.96 -1.19
N ASP A 212 16.73 4.03 -0.89
CA ASP A 212 17.04 4.95 0.19
C ASP A 212 16.60 4.41 1.56
N THR A 213 15.60 3.52 1.62
CA THR A 213 15.11 2.93 2.88
C THR A 213 15.43 1.44 3.04
N GLY A 214 15.84 0.74 1.97
CA GLY A 214 16.09 -0.71 2.00
C GLY A 214 14.83 -1.55 2.26
N SER A 215 13.66 -0.90 2.35
CA SER A 215 12.39 -1.55 2.60
C SER A 215 11.96 -2.29 1.34
N ILE A 216 11.59 -3.56 1.48
CA ILE A 216 10.85 -4.25 0.43
C ILE A 216 9.42 -3.69 0.49
N LEU A 217 9.01 -2.95 -0.53
CA LEU A 217 7.62 -2.56 -0.64
C LEU A 217 6.82 -3.82 -1.02
N PRO A 218 5.79 -4.20 -0.25
CA PRO A 218 4.88 -5.27 -0.65
C PRO A 218 4.32 -4.95 -2.05
N PRO A 219 3.96 -5.96 -2.85
CA PRO A 219 3.60 -5.76 -4.25
C PRO A 219 2.42 -4.79 -4.36
N PHE A 220 2.67 -3.59 -4.89
CA PHE A 220 1.64 -2.59 -5.19
C PHE A 220 0.81 -2.91 -6.44
N ALA A 221 1.19 -3.95 -7.19
CA ALA A 221 0.43 -4.39 -8.36
C ALA A 221 0.54 -5.92 -8.53
N GLN A 222 -0.56 -6.63 -8.29
CA GLN A 222 -0.76 -7.90 -8.98
C GLN A 222 -1.19 -7.57 -10.41
N LEU A 223 -0.26 -7.70 -11.35
CA LEU A 223 -0.57 -7.62 -12.77
C LEU A 223 -1.01 -9.02 -13.23
N ALA A 224 -2.33 -9.22 -13.34
CA ALA A 224 -2.90 -10.35 -14.04
C ALA A 224 -3.06 -9.96 -15.52
N ALA A 225 -2.29 -10.58 -16.40
CA ALA A 225 -2.45 -10.40 -17.84
C ALA A 225 -3.42 -11.48 -18.36
N LYS A 226 -4.60 -11.06 -18.84
CA LYS A 226 -5.52 -11.95 -19.56
C LYS A 226 -4.97 -12.17 -20.98
N VAL A 227 -4.23 -13.26 -21.18
CA VAL A 227 -3.67 -13.60 -22.50
C VAL A 227 -4.67 -14.47 -23.26
N ASN A 228 -5.30 -13.90 -24.30
CA ASN A 228 -6.18 -14.64 -25.19
C ASN A 228 -5.35 -15.58 -26.09
N ARG A 229 -5.63 -16.88 -26.06
CA ARG A 229 -4.80 -17.99 -26.61
C ARG A 229 -4.46 -17.94 -28.12
N LYS A 230 -4.86 -16.92 -28.88
CA LYS A 230 -4.76 -16.91 -30.35
C LYS A 230 -3.52 -16.25 -30.97
N THR A 231 -2.58 -15.70 -30.20
CA THR A 231 -1.36 -15.10 -30.80
C THR A 231 -0.09 -15.45 -30.04
N HIS A 232 0.45 -16.63 -30.32
CA HIS A 232 1.86 -16.93 -30.04
C HIS A 232 2.75 -16.17 -31.04
N ARG A 233 3.14 -14.94 -30.71
CA ARG A 233 4.38 -14.30 -31.20
C ARG A 233 4.62 -12.98 -30.44
N GLN A 234 5.77 -12.93 -29.78
CA GLN A 234 6.36 -11.77 -29.08
C GLN A 234 5.74 -11.39 -27.73
N LEU A 235 6.32 -11.97 -26.67
CA LEU A 235 6.34 -11.36 -25.34
C LEU A 235 7.19 -10.08 -25.41
N ARG A 236 6.56 -8.93 -25.67
CA ARG A 236 7.08 -7.65 -25.17
C ARG A 236 6.56 -7.51 -23.74
N VAL A 237 7.44 -7.70 -22.77
CA VAL A 237 7.19 -7.30 -21.39
C VAL A 237 7.12 -5.78 -21.39
N GLY A 238 5.90 -5.25 -21.49
CA GLY A 238 5.62 -3.82 -21.54
C GLY A 238 4.16 -3.57 -21.22
N CYS A 239 3.85 -3.30 -19.95
CA CYS A 239 2.69 -2.55 -19.44
C CYS A 239 2.77 -2.58 -17.91
N LEU A 240 3.26 -1.56 -17.19
CA LEU A 240 2.64 -0.24 -16.98
C LEU A 240 1.64 0.20 -18.05
N VAL A 241 0.36 0.00 -17.76
CA VAL A 241 -0.72 0.65 -18.50
C VAL A 241 -0.70 2.14 -18.13
N PHE A 242 0.00 2.94 -18.93
CA PHE A 242 -0.30 4.36 -19.07
C PHE A 242 -1.42 4.50 -20.11
N ARG A 243 -2.48 5.26 -19.79
CA ARG A 243 -3.42 5.75 -20.81
C ARG A 243 -2.66 6.68 -21.75
N LEU A 244 -2.36 6.21 -22.96
CA LEU A 244 -1.79 7.04 -24.02
C LEU A 244 -2.92 7.57 -24.92
N ALA A 245 -3.23 8.85 -24.76
CA ALA A 245 -3.86 9.63 -25.81
C ALA A 245 -2.85 9.81 -26.96
N HIS A 246 -3.29 9.51 -28.19
CA HIS A 246 -2.74 9.81 -29.51
C HIS A 246 -1.25 10.23 -29.59
N TRP A 247 -0.39 9.46 -30.28
CA TRP A 247 0.67 10.04 -31.14
C TRP A 247 1.14 9.05 -32.21
N ARG A 248 1.39 9.58 -33.42
CA ARG A 248 1.72 8.87 -34.66
C ARG A 248 3.15 8.31 -34.67
N ALA A 249 3.31 7.18 -35.36
CA ALA A 249 4.55 6.44 -35.55
C ALA A 249 5.62 7.20 -36.35
N GLY A 250 6.88 7.06 -35.92
CA GLY A 250 8.05 7.48 -36.68
C GLY A 250 9.35 6.92 -36.10
N LYS A 251 9.82 5.82 -36.70
CA LYS A 251 11.22 5.33 -36.84
C LYS A 251 12.18 5.49 -35.64
N LEU A 252 12.73 4.37 -35.17
CA LEU A 252 14.19 4.11 -35.12
C LEU A 252 14.47 2.70 -34.56
N PHE A 253 14.70 1.75 -35.46
CA PHE A 253 15.53 0.57 -35.20
C PHE A 253 16.61 0.59 -36.27
N HIS A 254 17.89 0.65 -35.87
CA HIS A 254 18.93 -0.04 -36.62
C HIS A 254 20.15 -0.39 -35.74
N LYS A 255 20.42 -1.70 -35.70
CA LYS A 255 21.72 -2.40 -35.62
C LYS A 255 22.74 -1.95 -34.57
N GLN A 256 23.09 -2.89 -33.69
CA GLN A 256 24.38 -3.57 -33.78
C GLN A 256 24.37 -4.91 -33.01
N GLN A 257 24.38 -6.00 -33.77
CA GLN A 257 25.00 -7.27 -33.36
C GLN A 257 26.45 -7.21 -33.83
N ASN A 258 27.40 -7.58 -32.97
CA ASN A 258 28.60 -8.31 -33.36
C ASN A 258 29.15 -9.03 -32.13
N ALA A 259 29.40 -10.32 -32.32
CA ALA A 259 29.90 -11.29 -31.35
C ALA A 259 31.41 -11.49 -31.54
N VAL A 260 32.15 -11.80 -30.47
CA VAL A 260 33.29 -12.76 -30.43
C VAL A 260 33.59 -13.16 -28.97
N PRO A 261 34.35 -14.26 -28.68
CA PRO A 261 33.92 -15.31 -27.74
C PRO A 261 34.92 -15.55 -26.58
N MET A 262 34.56 -16.52 -25.73
CA MET A 262 35.39 -17.35 -24.82
C MET A 262 36.77 -16.86 -24.34
N ALA A 263 36.92 -16.81 -23.01
CA ALA A 263 38.09 -17.36 -22.35
C ALA A 263 37.67 -17.94 -20.98
N SER A 264 37.82 -19.26 -20.86
CA SER A 264 37.94 -19.97 -19.58
C SER A 264 39.29 -19.63 -18.94
N CYS A 265 39.35 -19.47 -17.62
CA CYS A 265 40.45 -19.98 -16.81
C CYS A 265 40.09 -19.89 -15.31
N CYS A 266 40.10 -21.08 -14.70
CA CYS A 266 40.13 -21.42 -13.27
C CYS A 266 38.91 -21.06 -12.41
#